data_AF-A0A392P035-F1
#
_entry.id   AF-A0A392P035-F1
#
_cell.length_a   1.000
_cell.length_b   1.000
_cell.length_c   1.000
_cell.angle_alpha   90.00
_cell.angle_beta   90.00
_cell.angle_gamma   90.00
#
_symmetry.space_group_name_H-M   'P 1'
#
loop_
_entity.id
_entity.type
_entity.pdbx_description
1 polymer ?
#
loop_
_entity_poly.entity_id
_entity_poly.type
_entity_poly.pdbx_seq_one_letter_code
_entity_poly.pdbx_strand_id
1 'polypeptide(L)'
;MSRNCPNLVVFRLCIIGRYMPDALTQLPMDEGVGAIVMNCKKLTRLDVSGFLTDRAFAYIGMYGKLIRTLSVNFAGDTDLGLKNVLQGCTNLQKLEIRDGPFGDGALCCGLQHFYNMRFLWMSSCEVTRQACQAIAQTLPHLVLEVINTEQDTVDDVEVLYMYRSLDKPRDDAPKLVTILH
;
A
#
# COMPACT_ATOMS: atom_id res chain seq x y z
N MET A 1 0.42 -23.56 -11.22
CA MET A 1 1.83 -23.17 -10.98
C MET A 1 2.14 -23.03 -9.48
N SER A 2 1.41 -22.21 -8.72
CA SER A 2 1.73 -21.90 -7.31
C SER A 2 1.85 -23.10 -6.36
N ARG A 3 1.06 -24.16 -6.56
CA ARG A 3 1.14 -25.43 -5.79
C ARG A 3 2.51 -26.10 -5.83
N ASN A 4 3.29 -25.88 -6.90
CA ASN A 4 4.62 -26.45 -7.07
C ASN A 4 5.74 -25.52 -6.56
N CYS A 5 5.39 -24.35 -6.01
CA CYS A 5 6.34 -23.33 -5.56
C CYS A 5 6.13 -22.94 -4.08
N PRO A 6 6.08 -23.89 -3.12
CA PRO A 6 5.79 -23.58 -1.71
C PRO A 6 6.87 -22.71 -1.05
N ASN A 7 8.10 -22.78 -1.57
CA ASN A 7 9.26 -22.03 -1.09
C ASN A 7 9.46 -20.68 -1.78
N LEU A 8 8.53 -20.24 -2.64
CA LEU A 8 8.64 -18.95 -3.32
C LEU A 8 8.63 -17.81 -2.28
N VAL A 9 9.68 -16.99 -2.30
CA VAL A 9 9.89 -15.89 -1.35
C VAL A 9 9.46 -14.54 -1.94
N VAL A 10 9.59 -14.38 -3.25
CA VAL A 10 9.27 -13.15 -3.97
C VAL A 10 8.41 -13.50 -5.18
N PHE A 11 7.31 -12.78 -5.35
CA PHE A 11 6.47 -12.86 -6.54
C PHE A 11 6.15 -11.45 -7.02
N ARG A 12 6.17 -11.26 -8.34
CA ARG A 12 5.79 -10.01 -8.98
C ARG A 12 4.88 -10.28 -10.16
N LEU A 13 3.72 -9.65 -10.16
CA LEU A 13 2.81 -9.56 -11.29
C LEU A 13 2.81 -8.10 -11.77
N CYS A 14 3.51 -7.86 -12.88
CA CYS A 14 3.69 -6.52 -13.46
C CYS A 14 2.96 -6.44 -14.80
N ILE A 15 1.79 -5.81 -14.81
CA ILE A 15 0.99 -5.52 -15.99
C ILE A 15 1.19 -4.04 -16.31
N ILE A 16 1.70 -3.76 -17.51
CA ILE A 16 2.11 -2.41 -17.91
C ILE A 16 0.89 -1.47 -18.06
N GLY A 17 -0.28 -1.99 -18.44
CA GLY A 17 -1.50 -1.21 -18.57
C GLY A 17 -2.26 -1.07 -17.25
N ARG A 18 -2.81 0.13 -17.02
CA ARG A 18 -3.65 0.43 -15.84
C ARG A 18 -4.91 -0.44 -15.86
N TYR A 19 -5.22 -1.10 -14.73
CA TYR A 19 -6.43 -1.89 -14.55
C TYR A 19 -6.69 -2.92 -15.68
N MET A 20 -5.63 -3.44 -16.31
CA MET A 20 -5.77 -4.39 -17.41
C MET A 20 -6.23 -5.76 -16.89
N PRO A 21 -7.32 -6.33 -17.44
CA PRO A 21 -7.80 -7.64 -17.05
C PRO A 21 -6.85 -8.75 -17.51
N ASP A 22 -7.07 -9.97 -17.02
CA ASP A 22 -6.42 -11.15 -17.56
C ASP A 22 -6.67 -11.25 -19.08
N ALA A 23 -5.60 -11.40 -19.86
CA ALA A 23 -5.68 -11.30 -21.32
C ALA A 23 -6.56 -12.39 -21.96
N LEU A 24 -6.73 -13.54 -21.31
CA LEU A 24 -7.50 -14.66 -21.86
C LEU A 24 -8.94 -14.63 -21.40
N THR A 25 -9.16 -14.43 -20.11
CA THR A 25 -10.50 -14.50 -19.49
C THR A 25 -11.21 -13.17 -19.47
N GLN A 26 -10.49 -12.06 -19.62
CA GLN A 26 -11.00 -10.69 -19.45
C GLN A 26 -11.59 -10.42 -18.05
N LEU A 27 -11.23 -11.25 -17.07
CA LEU A 27 -11.68 -11.15 -15.68
C LEU A 27 -10.58 -10.56 -14.77
N PRO A 28 -10.93 -10.14 -13.54
CA PRO A 28 -9.95 -9.82 -12.52
C PRO A 28 -9.02 -11.00 -12.21
N MET A 29 -7.76 -10.70 -11.89
CA MET A 29 -6.73 -11.70 -11.59
C MET A 29 -6.72 -12.15 -10.11
N ASP A 30 -7.81 -11.90 -9.37
CA ASP A 30 -7.90 -12.11 -7.93
C ASP A 30 -7.60 -13.54 -7.50
N GLU A 31 -8.15 -14.52 -8.22
CA GLU A 31 -7.95 -15.94 -7.95
C GLU A 31 -6.50 -16.37 -8.20
N GLY A 32 -5.84 -15.76 -9.18
CA GLY A 32 -4.43 -15.99 -9.48
C GLY A 32 -3.53 -15.50 -8.34
N VAL A 33 -3.72 -14.24 -7.91
CA VAL A 33 -2.99 -13.66 -6.76
C VAL A 33 -3.32 -14.43 -5.47
N GLY A 34 -4.59 -14.75 -5.25
CA GLY A 34 -5.07 -15.58 -4.15
C GLY A 34 -4.35 -16.92 -4.09
N ALA A 35 -4.25 -17.61 -5.23
CA ALA A 35 -3.55 -18.89 -5.31
C ALA A 35 -2.05 -18.76 -5.00
N ILE A 36 -1.40 -17.63 -5.28
CA ILE A 36 0.00 -17.39 -4.91
C ILE A 36 0.11 -17.25 -3.39
N VAL A 37 -0.63 -16.33 -2.77
CA VAL A 37 -0.54 -16.10 -1.31
C VAL A 37 -1.03 -17.30 -0.49
N MET A 38 -1.96 -18.09 -1.03
CA MET A 38 -2.43 -19.33 -0.39
C MET A 38 -1.39 -20.44 -0.40
N ASN A 39 -0.62 -20.62 -1.48
CA ASN A 39 0.25 -21.79 -1.64
C ASN A 39 1.73 -21.49 -1.36
N CYS A 40 2.20 -20.28 -1.61
CA CYS A 40 3.60 -19.88 -1.41
C CYS A 40 3.83 -19.45 0.05
N LYS A 41 3.95 -20.41 0.95
CA LYS A 41 3.98 -20.17 2.41
C LYS A 41 5.22 -19.43 2.91
N LYS A 42 6.25 -19.25 2.09
CA LYS A 42 7.46 -18.46 2.42
C LYS A 42 7.47 -17.07 1.77
N LEU A 43 6.36 -16.63 1.17
CA LEU A 43 6.30 -15.36 0.46
C LEU A 43 6.48 -14.18 1.42
N THR A 44 7.55 -13.42 1.24
CA THR A 44 7.85 -12.22 2.03
C THR A 44 7.74 -10.94 1.22
N ARG A 45 7.80 -11.01 -0.11
CA ARG A 45 7.64 -9.85 -0.99
C ARG A 45 6.65 -10.15 -2.11
N LEU A 46 5.66 -9.28 -2.24
CA LEU A 46 4.63 -9.35 -3.26
C LEU A 46 4.55 -7.99 -3.97
N ASP A 47 4.54 -8.03 -5.30
CA ASP A 47 4.29 -6.89 -6.17
C ASP A 47 3.13 -7.26 -7.10
N VAL A 48 2.09 -6.46 -7.13
CA VAL A 48 0.86 -6.75 -7.88
C VAL A 48 0.39 -5.52 -8.65
N SER A 49 -0.13 -5.79 -9.84
CA SER A 49 -0.73 -4.80 -10.74
C SER A 49 -1.68 -5.47 -11.73
N GLY A 50 -2.41 -4.64 -12.48
CA GLY A 50 -3.48 -5.07 -13.36
C GLY A 50 -4.83 -5.09 -12.64
N PHE A 51 -5.87 -5.63 -13.28
CA PHE A 51 -7.21 -5.61 -12.72
C PHE A 51 -7.33 -6.56 -11.54
N LEU A 52 -7.34 -5.99 -10.32
CA LEU A 52 -7.51 -6.68 -9.06
C LEU A 52 -8.55 -5.94 -8.23
N THR A 53 -9.51 -6.69 -7.70
CA THR A 53 -10.59 -6.18 -6.84
C THR A 53 -10.19 -6.30 -5.37
N ASP A 54 -10.99 -5.74 -4.47
CA ASP A 54 -10.82 -5.89 -3.02
C ASP A 54 -10.75 -7.37 -2.57
N ARG A 55 -11.25 -8.31 -3.39
CA ARG A 55 -11.15 -9.75 -3.15
C ARG A 55 -9.69 -10.25 -3.16
N ALA A 56 -8.84 -9.74 -4.06
CA ALA A 56 -7.42 -10.08 -4.05
C ALA A 56 -6.77 -9.66 -2.73
N PHE A 57 -7.10 -8.47 -2.25
CA PHE A 57 -6.58 -7.94 -1.00
C PHE A 57 -7.12 -8.67 0.24
N ALA A 58 -8.36 -9.16 0.19
CA ALA A 58 -8.89 -10.08 1.20
C ALA A 58 -8.05 -11.37 1.28
N TYR A 59 -7.68 -11.97 0.14
CA TYR A 59 -6.78 -13.13 0.14
C TYR A 59 -5.39 -12.78 0.67
N ILE A 60 -4.82 -11.63 0.29
CA ILE A 60 -3.52 -11.16 0.80
C ILE A 60 -3.58 -11.02 2.32
N GLY A 61 -4.60 -10.34 2.86
CA GLY A 61 -4.78 -10.19 4.31
C GLY A 61 -4.98 -11.53 5.03
N MET A 62 -5.76 -12.44 4.44
CA MET A 62 -6.05 -13.74 5.04
C MET A 62 -4.83 -14.66 5.09
N TYR A 63 -4.04 -14.74 4.02
CA TYR A 63 -2.99 -15.76 3.86
C TYR A 63 -1.56 -15.21 3.89
N GLY A 64 -1.35 -13.94 3.57
CA GLY A 64 -0.05 -13.28 3.42
C GLY A 64 0.65 -12.93 4.75
N LYS A 65 0.63 -13.83 5.74
CA LYS A 65 1.12 -13.56 7.11
C LYS A 65 2.63 -13.29 7.19
N LEU A 66 3.41 -13.75 6.23
CA LEU A 66 4.87 -13.53 6.17
C LEU A 66 5.26 -12.36 5.26
N ILE A 67 4.31 -11.71 4.59
CA ILE A 67 4.60 -10.58 3.70
C ILE A 67 5.15 -9.42 4.54
N ARG A 68 6.34 -8.96 4.16
CA ARG A 68 7.05 -7.81 4.73
C ARG A 68 7.06 -6.62 3.77
N THR A 69 6.96 -6.87 2.48
CA THR A 69 6.93 -5.83 1.45
C THR A 69 5.81 -6.12 0.47
N LEU A 70 4.89 -5.17 0.35
CA LEU A 70 3.81 -5.18 -0.62
C LEU A 70 3.89 -3.91 -1.47
N SER A 71 3.95 -4.10 -2.78
CA SER A 71 3.81 -3.01 -3.77
C SER A 71 2.54 -3.25 -4.59
N VAL A 72 1.72 -2.22 -4.77
CA VAL A 72 0.42 -2.26 -5.44
C VAL A 72 0.36 -1.14 -6.48
N ASN A 73 0.07 -1.47 -7.74
CA ASN A 73 -0.07 -0.46 -8.80
C ASN A 73 -1.36 -0.70 -9.59
N PHE A 74 -2.23 0.30 -9.72
CA PHE A 74 -3.46 0.25 -10.52
C PHE A 74 -4.42 -0.89 -10.12
N ALA A 75 -4.72 -1.01 -8.82
CA ALA A 75 -5.46 -2.14 -8.25
C ALA A 75 -6.26 -1.74 -7.00
N GLY A 76 -7.36 -2.47 -6.75
CA GLY A 76 -8.31 -2.23 -5.66
C GLY A 76 -9.61 -1.61 -6.17
N ASP A 77 -10.66 -1.68 -5.35
CA ASP A 77 -11.93 -1.00 -5.60
C ASP A 77 -12.23 0.05 -4.53
N THR A 78 -11.93 -0.26 -3.26
CA THR A 78 -12.24 0.61 -2.12
C THR A 78 -11.22 0.47 -0.99
N ASP A 79 -11.37 1.32 0.04
CA ASP A 79 -10.63 1.23 1.31
C ASP A 79 -10.66 -0.15 1.97
N LEU A 80 -11.68 -0.98 1.69
CA LEU A 80 -11.77 -2.33 2.25
C LEU A 80 -10.58 -3.20 1.83
N GLY A 81 -10.07 -3.04 0.61
CA GLY A 81 -8.90 -3.76 0.13
C GLY A 81 -7.70 -3.53 1.05
N LEU A 82 -7.34 -2.25 1.25
CA LEU A 82 -6.18 -1.94 2.08
C LEU A 82 -6.41 -2.23 3.58
N LYS A 83 -7.64 -2.08 4.07
CA LYS A 83 -8.01 -2.52 5.43
C LYS A 83 -7.71 -3.99 5.67
N ASN A 84 -8.06 -4.88 4.72
CA ASN A 84 -7.78 -6.31 4.83
C ASN A 84 -6.28 -6.58 4.93
N VAL A 85 -5.46 -5.85 4.14
CA VAL A 85 -4.00 -5.98 4.18
C VAL A 85 -3.44 -5.51 5.52
N LEU A 86 -3.78 -4.31 5.98
CA LEU A 86 -3.24 -3.75 7.22
C LEU A 86 -3.60 -4.61 8.45
N GLN A 87 -4.83 -5.12 8.51
CA GLN A 87 -5.28 -6.00 9.60
C GLN A 87 -4.71 -7.43 9.48
N GLY A 88 -4.49 -7.91 8.26
CA GLY A 88 -4.16 -9.30 7.99
C GLY A 88 -2.66 -9.59 7.92
N CYS A 89 -1.87 -8.69 7.33
CA CYS A 89 -0.43 -8.84 7.10
C CYS A 89 0.38 -8.32 8.29
N THR A 90 0.39 -9.07 9.39
CA THR A 90 0.98 -8.66 10.67
C THR A 90 2.50 -8.43 10.65
N ASN A 91 3.20 -8.93 9.63
CA ASN A 91 4.65 -8.75 9.45
C ASN A 91 5.01 -7.65 8.44
N LEU A 92 4.02 -6.89 7.95
CA LEU A 92 4.22 -5.88 6.94
C LEU A 92 5.16 -4.79 7.46
N GLN A 93 6.19 -4.46 6.67
CA GLN A 93 7.19 -3.43 7.01
C GLN A 93 7.25 -2.33 5.96
N LYS A 94 6.92 -2.63 4.71
CA LYS A 94 6.97 -1.69 3.59
C LYS A 94 5.69 -1.86 2.78
N LEU A 95 4.99 -0.75 2.58
CA LEU A 95 3.80 -0.68 1.76
C LEU A 95 3.97 0.44 0.76
N GLU A 96 3.88 0.12 -0.52
CA GLU A 96 3.97 1.06 -1.63
C GLU A 96 2.71 0.93 -2.47
N ILE A 97 2.00 2.02 -2.69
CA ILE A 97 0.75 2.04 -3.47
C ILE A 97 0.81 3.19 -4.46
N ARG A 98 0.45 2.90 -5.71
CA ARG A 98 0.32 3.89 -6.78
C ARG A 98 -1.02 3.73 -7.48
N ASP A 99 -1.68 4.86 -7.75
CA ASP A 99 -2.91 4.95 -8.55
C ASP A 99 -3.95 3.91 -8.08
N GLY A 100 -4.35 3.96 -6.81
CA GLY A 100 -5.33 3.04 -6.21
C GLY A 100 -6.46 3.78 -5.47
N PRO A 101 -7.69 3.22 -5.43
CA PRO A 101 -8.86 3.85 -4.80
C PRO A 101 -8.84 3.65 -3.27
N PHE A 102 -7.74 4.08 -2.65
CA PHE A 102 -7.54 4.01 -1.21
C PHE A 102 -7.38 5.42 -0.66
N GLY A 103 -8.25 5.79 0.26
CA GLY A 103 -8.29 7.09 0.91
C GLY A 103 -8.21 7.00 2.43
N ASP A 104 -8.91 7.94 3.07
CA ASP A 104 -8.78 8.23 4.49
C ASP A 104 -9.18 7.05 5.39
N GLY A 105 -10.23 6.31 5.02
CA GLY A 105 -10.71 5.16 5.79
C GLY A 105 -9.68 4.04 5.83
N ALA A 106 -8.96 3.82 4.73
CA ALA A 106 -7.87 2.86 4.67
C ALA A 106 -6.70 3.26 5.58
N LEU A 107 -6.30 4.54 5.55
CA LEU A 107 -5.24 5.04 6.43
C LEU A 107 -5.61 4.92 7.92
N CYS A 108 -6.83 5.29 8.29
CA CYS A 108 -7.30 5.24 9.68
C CYS A 108 -7.29 3.81 10.24
N CYS A 109 -7.55 2.80 9.40
CA CYS A 109 -7.48 1.39 9.81
C CYS A 109 -6.05 0.94 10.15
N GLY A 110 -5.02 1.65 9.66
CA GLY A 110 -3.60 1.33 9.85
C GLY A 110 -2.95 1.93 11.10
N LEU A 111 -3.65 2.78 11.86
CA LEU A 111 -3.07 3.55 12.97
C LEU A 111 -2.23 2.72 13.95
N GLN A 112 -2.73 1.53 14.33
CA GLN A 112 -2.05 0.63 15.27
C GLN A 112 -0.82 -0.09 14.66
N HIS A 113 -0.66 -0.05 13.34
CA HIS A 113 0.38 -0.78 12.60
C HIS A 113 1.55 0.12 12.18
N PHE A 114 1.32 1.41 11.96
CA PHE A 114 2.33 2.29 11.34
C PHE A 114 3.64 2.39 12.12
N TYR A 115 3.63 2.32 13.46
CA TYR A 115 4.87 2.30 14.26
C TYR A 115 5.70 1.01 14.15
N ASN A 116 5.08 -0.07 13.69
CA ASN A 116 5.75 -1.36 13.44
C ASN A 116 6.26 -1.46 11.99
N MET A 117 5.85 -0.54 11.13
CA MET A 117 6.29 -0.45 9.74
C MET A 117 7.55 0.42 9.63
N ARG A 118 8.32 0.19 8.57
CA ARG A 118 9.44 1.05 8.19
C ARG A 118 8.93 2.28 7.45
N PHE A 119 8.06 2.07 6.47
CA PHE A 119 7.40 3.16 5.77
C PHE A 119 6.11 2.70 5.06
N LEU A 120 5.26 3.68 4.79
CA LEU A 120 4.15 3.63 3.85
C LEU A 120 4.38 4.73 2.81
N TRP A 121 4.20 4.39 1.55
CA TRP A 121 4.25 5.31 0.42
C TRP A 121 2.98 5.15 -0.40
N MET A 122 2.25 6.24 -0.62
CA MET A 122 1.05 6.28 -1.45
C MET A 122 1.16 7.42 -2.44
N SER A 123 0.82 7.18 -3.70
CA SER A 123 0.87 8.18 -4.77
C SER A 123 -0.38 8.10 -5.63
N SER A 124 -0.91 9.27 -5.99
CA SER A 124 -2.15 9.38 -6.78
C SER A 124 -3.27 8.49 -6.22
N CYS A 125 -3.46 8.55 -4.91
CA CYS A 125 -4.48 7.83 -4.15
C CYS A 125 -5.53 8.83 -3.63
N GLU A 126 -6.62 8.35 -3.04
CA GLU A 126 -7.76 9.18 -2.62
C GLU A 126 -7.62 9.73 -1.18
N VAL A 127 -6.37 9.94 -0.75
CA VAL A 127 -6.06 10.41 0.60
C VAL A 127 -6.19 11.93 0.67
N THR A 128 -6.88 12.42 1.70
CA THR A 128 -7.03 13.85 1.94
C THR A 128 -5.94 14.40 2.86
N ARG A 129 -5.61 15.68 2.68
CA ARG A 129 -4.67 16.38 3.56
C ARG A 129 -5.16 16.45 5.01
N GLN A 130 -6.48 16.51 5.22
CA GLN A 130 -7.09 16.52 6.55
C GLN A 130 -6.83 15.20 7.28
N ALA A 131 -6.95 14.06 6.60
CA ALA A 131 -6.62 12.76 7.19
C ALA A 131 -5.12 12.64 7.50
N CYS A 132 -4.25 13.10 6.58
CA CYS A 132 -2.81 13.16 6.83
C CYS A 132 -2.49 13.98 8.10
N GLN A 133 -3.12 15.16 8.26
CA GLN A 133 -2.96 16.00 9.43
C GLN A 133 -3.44 15.31 10.72
N ALA A 134 -4.59 14.64 10.66
CA ALA A 134 -5.13 13.90 11.80
C ALA A 134 -4.20 12.75 12.23
N ILE A 135 -3.58 12.04 11.28
CA ILE A 135 -2.62 10.98 11.57
C ILE A 135 -1.35 11.55 12.19
N ALA A 136 -0.83 12.66 11.68
CA ALA A 136 0.36 13.33 12.26
C ALA A 136 0.13 13.69 13.73
N GLN A 137 -1.03 14.26 14.05
CA GLN A 137 -1.43 14.59 15.42
C GLN A 137 -1.62 13.35 16.30
N THR A 138 -2.15 12.26 15.74
CA THR A 138 -2.41 11.02 16.48
C THR A 138 -1.12 10.23 16.73
N LEU A 139 -0.14 10.30 15.82
CA LEU A 139 1.09 9.53 15.82
C LEU A 139 2.33 10.45 15.79
N PRO A 140 2.65 11.16 16.88
CA PRO A 140 3.67 12.23 16.89
C PRO A 140 5.12 11.79 16.61
N HIS A 141 5.43 10.50 16.76
CA HIS A 141 6.74 9.93 16.40
C HIS A 141 6.82 9.37 14.96
N LEU A 142 5.77 9.57 14.17
CA LEU A 142 5.73 9.21 12.77
C LEU A 142 5.93 10.49 11.96
N VAL A 143 6.88 10.47 11.04
CA VAL A 143 7.07 11.58 10.10
C VAL A 143 6.14 11.36 8.92
N LEU A 144 5.29 12.34 8.63
CA LEU A 144 4.42 12.36 7.46
C LEU A 144 4.88 13.48 6.53
N GLU A 145 5.37 13.10 5.36
CA GLU A 145 5.75 14.03 4.29
C GLU A 145 4.68 13.96 3.19
N VAL A 146 4.07 15.12 2.89
CA VAL A 146 3.26 15.32 1.70
C VAL A 146 4.14 15.92 0.62
N ILE A 147 4.25 15.26 -0.52
CA ILE A 147 5.08 15.67 -1.64
C ILE A 147 4.16 15.97 -2.82
N ASN A 148 4.16 17.21 -3.26
CA ASN A 148 3.30 17.70 -4.33
C ASN A 148 4.13 18.16 -5.54
N THR A 149 3.47 18.34 -6.67
CA THR A 149 4.02 19.00 -7.86
C THR A 149 3.74 20.50 -7.82
N GLU A 150 4.38 21.26 -8.70
CA GLU A 150 4.14 22.72 -8.82
C GLU A 150 2.71 23.06 -9.29
N GLN A 151 1.98 22.08 -9.82
CA GLN A 151 0.63 22.25 -10.36
C GLN A 151 -0.46 21.99 -9.33
N ASP A 152 -0.12 21.29 -8.24
CA ASP A 152 -1.08 20.86 -7.24
C ASP A 152 -1.49 22.01 -6.32
N THR A 153 -2.73 21.96 -5.84
CA THR A 153 -3.20 22.89 -4.83
C THR A 153 -2.63 22.54 -3.45
N VAL A 154 -2.76 23.48 -2.50
CA VAL A 154 -2.24 23.29 -1.13
C VAL A 154 -2.95 22.15 -0.39
N ASP A 155 -4.16 21.78 -0.81
CA ASP A 155 -4.96 20.73 -0.17
C ASP A 155 -4.81 19.36 -0.83
N ASP A 156 -4.15 19.30 -2.00
CA ASP A 156 -3.89 18.05 -2.70
C ASP A 156 -2.75 17.26 -2.04
N VAL A 157 -2.81 15.94 -2.21
CA VAL A 157 -1.78 14.99 -1.75
C VAL A 157 -1.40 14.12 -2.93
N GLU A 158 -0.41 14.54 -3.70
CA GLU A 158 0.05 13.74 -4.84
C GLU A 158 0.85 12.52 -4.35
N VAL A 159 1.72 12.72 -3.36
CA VAL A 159 2.42 11.64 -2.68
C VAL A 159 2.36 11.84 -1.17
N LEU A 160 1.96 10.79 -0.46
CA LEU A 160 2.11 10.65 0.98
C LEU A 160 3.26 9.69 1.28
N TYR A 161 4.24 10.14 2.06
CA TYR A 161 5.31 9.31 2.56
C TYR A 161 5.35 9.34 4.09
N MET A 162 5.07 8.21 4.71
CA MET A 162 5.02 8.05 6.17
C MET A 162 6.15 7.12 6.60
N TYR A 163 6.94 7.52 7.59
CA TYR A 163 7.98 6.66 8.14
C TYR A 163 8.25 6.96 9.61
N ARG A 164 8.69 5.95 10.34
CA ARG A 164 9.10 6.11 11.72
C ARG A 164 10.53 6.66 11.77
N SER A 165 10.74 7.72 12.53
CA SER A 165 12.07 8.25 12.85
C SER A 165 12.32 8.19 14.35
N LEU A 166 13.56 7.94 14.75
CA LEU A 166 14.03 8.15 16.13
C LEU A 166 14.64 9.55 16.31
N ASP A 167 14.84 10.26 15.20
CA ASP A 167 15.32 11.63 15.16
C ASP A 167 14.14 12.59 14.90
N LYS A 168 14.40 13.88 15.00
CA LYS A 168 13.47 14.92 14.58
C LYS A 168 13.19 14.81 13.08
N PRO A 169 12.07 15.39 12.61
CA PRO A 169 11.86 15.61 11.19
C PRO A 169 13.07 16.29 10.54
N ARG A 170 13.36 15.89 9.30
CA ARG A 170 14.52 16.41 8.56
C ARG A 170 14.40 17.91 8.29
N ASP A 171 15.52 18.61 8.28
CA ASP A 171 15.62 20.06 8.07
C ASP A 171 16.02 20.45 6.63
N ASP A 172 16.23 19.46 5.77
CA ASP A 172 16.64 19.59 4.37
C ASP A 172 15.49 19.33 3.37
N ALA A 173 14.24 19.49 3.81
CA ALA A 173 13.07 19.32 2.95
C ALA A 173 13.05 20.35 1.80
N PRO A 174 12.95 19.92 0.53
CA PRO A 174 12.80 20.85 -0.59
C PRO A 174 11.41 21.48 -0.57
N LYS A 175 11.23 22.57 -1.33
CA LYS A 175 9.99 23.38 -1.33
C LYS A 175 8.69 22.60 -1.60
N LEU A 176 8.78 21.52 -2.36
CA LEU A 176 7.65 20.67 -2.75
C LEU A 176 7.24 19.66 -1.67
N VAL A 177 8.00 19.58 -0.57
CA VAL A 177 7.76 18.65 0.53
C VAL A 177 7.25 19.43 1.73
N THR A 178 6.04 19.09 2.17
CA THR A 178 5.46 19.60 3.42
C THR A 178 5.49 18.49 4.46
N ILE A 179 6.24 18.69 5.54
CA ILE A 179 6.22 17.79 6.69
C ILE A 179 5.07 18.20 7.61
N LEU A 180 4.20 17.25 7.95
CA LEU A 180 3.06 17.45 8.85
C LEU A 180 3.44 17.10 10.30
N HIS A 181 2.83 17.82 11.24
CA HIS A 181 3.02 17.70 12.68
C HIS A 181 1.68 17.62 13.42
#